data_AF-A0A0A5GGP4-F1
#
_entry.id   AF-A0A0A5GGP4-F1
#
_cell.length_a   1.000
_cell.length_b   1.000
_cell.length_c   1.000
_cell.angle_alpha   90.00
_cell.angle_beta   90.00
_cell.angle_gamma   90.00
#
_symmetry.space_group_name_H-M   'P 1'
#
loop_
_entity.id
_entity.type
_entity.pdbx_description
1 polymer ?
#
loop_
_entity_poly.entity_id
_entity_poly.type
_entity_poly.pdbx_seq_one_letter_code
_entity_poly.pdbx_strand_id
1 'polypeptide(L)'
;MLETFITHIPSTLLHGLLAMLIMTSYFRGNNSRQYPSLFLMISVLAVFSLDVPKLFGIVSLHSLLIAPFIALALALFFKNQLPYNLFFNWVGMCLVLMIGGILVDVWGNGAHILYPIVRSNISFPILEGTALALSIGVVSLALLVQLRRHDSK
;
A
#
# COMPACT_ATOMS: atom_id res chain seq x y z
N MET A 1 17.24 17.08 3.00
CA MET A 1 17.24 15.80 2.25
C MET A 1 17.48 14.60 3.16
N LEU A 2 18.58 14.53 3.92
CA LEU A 2 18.86 13.40 4.83
C LEU A 2 17.79 13.22 5.93
N GLU A 3 17.33 14.30 6.58
CA GLU A 3 16.26 14.23 7.59
C GLU A 3 14.91 13.79 7.03
N THR A 4 14.52 14.28 5.86
CA THR A 4 13.36 13.78 5.09
C THR A 4 13.50 12.29 4.82
N PHE A 5 14.67 11.80 4.42
CA PHE A 5 14.88 10.37 4.19
C PHE A 5 14.71 9.56 5.48
N ILE A 6 15.31 9.99 6.59
CA ILE A 6 15.23 9.28 7.88
C ILE A 6 13.80 9.23 8.42
N THR A 7 13.01 10.28 8.21
CA THR A 7 11.62 10.36 8.66
C THR A 7 10.64 9.63 7.74
N HIS A 8 10.91 9.59 6.43
CA HIS A 8 10.04 8.90 5.46
C HIS A 8 10.30 7.39 5.38
N ILE A 9 11.55 6.90 5.55
CA ILE A 9 11.87 5.47 5.43
C ILE A 9 10.97 4.58 6.31
N PRO A 10 10.75 4.86 7.61
CA PRO A 10 9.91 4.02 8.46
C PRO A 10 8.43 4.03 8.02
N SER A 11 7.92 5.18 7.56
CA SER A 11 6.57 5.27 7.01
C SER A 11 6.45 4.45 5.73
N THR A 12 7.38 4.61 4.78
CA THR A 12 7.44 3.86 3.52
C THR A 12 7.55 2.35 3.75
N LEU A 13 8.25 1.92 4.82
CA LEU A 13 8.27 0.53 5.23
C LEU A 13 6.87 0.07 5.67
N LEU A 14 6.16 0.84 6.50
CA LEU A 14 4.79 0.52 6.91
C LEU A 14 3.84 0.43 5.72
N HIS A 15 3.94 1.35 4.75
CA HIS A 15 3.20 1.31 3.49
C HIS A 15 3.38 -0.02 2.76
N GLY A 16 4.64 -0.42 2.53
CA GLY A 16 4.95 -1.67 1.84
C GLY A 16 4.48 -2.91 2.60
N LEU A 17 4.67 -2.95 3.92
CA LEU A 17 4.24 -4.05 4.77
C LEU A 17 2.72 -4.20 4.80
N LEU A 18 1.98 -3.09 4.91
CA LEU A 18 0.53 -3.10 4.94
C LEU A 18 -0.04 -3.47 3.56
N ALA A 19 0.54 -2.95 2.49
CA ALA A 19 0.20 -3.35 1.12
C ALA A 19 0.39 -4.86 0.91
N MET A 20 1.52 -5.40 1.38
CA MET A 20 1.79 -6.84 1.30
C MET A 20 0.79 -7.67 2.12
N LEU A 21 0.43 -7.21 3.33
CA LEU A 21 -0.58 -7.85 4.16
C LEU A 21 -1.94 -7.89 3.46
N ILE A 22 -2.37 -6.79 2.85
CA ILE A 22 -3.63 -6.72 2.10
C ILE A 22 -3.57 -7.64 0.89
N MET A 23 -2.49 -7.57 0.11
CA MET A 23 -2.29 -8.38 -1.10
C MET A 23 -2.35 -9.87 -0.78
N THR A 24 -1.59 -10.31 0.21
CA THR A 24 -1.58 -11.72 0.63
C THR A 24 -2.88 -12.17 1.30
N SER A 25 -3.68 -11.25 1.85
CA SER A 25 -5.00 -11.53 2.46
C SER A 25 -6.09 -11.65 1.43
N TYR A 26 -6.13 -10.73 0.47
CA TYR A 26 -7.17 -10.64 -0.53
C TYR A 26 -6.95 -11.69 -1.64
N PHE A 27 -5.73 -11.85 -2.13
CA PHE A 27 -5.39 -12.79 -3.22
C PHE A 27 -5.09 -14.21 -2.74
N ARG A 28 -5.49 -14.55 -1.50
CA ARG A 28 -5.23 -15.81 -0.78
C ARG A 28 -5.93 -17.05 -1.37
N GLY A 29 -6.37 -17.04 -2.64
CA GLY A 29 -7.03 -18.19 -3.26
C GLY A 29 -6.23 -19.50 -3.19
N ASN A 30 -6.88 -20.64 -3.51
CA ASN A 30 -6.34 -22.00 -3.38
C ASN A 30 -5.02 -22.26 -4.16
N ASN A 31 -4.68 -21.39 -5.12
CA ASN A 31 -3.44 -21.42 -5.90
C ASN A 31 -2.38 -20.37 -5.50
N SER A 32 -2.62 -19.57 -4.45
CA SER A 32 -1.67 -18.54 -3.96
C SER A 32 -0.38 -19.10 -3.38
N ARG A 33 -0.23 -20.44 -3.36
CA ARG A 33 0.97 -21.15 -2.95
C ARG A 33 2.23 -20.76 -3.72
N GLN A 34 2.11 -20.23 -4.94
CA GLN A 34 3.25 -20.23 -5.84
C GLN A 34 4.17 -19.00 -5.78
N TYR A 35 3.75 -17.81 -5.33
CA TYR A 35 4.60 -16.62 -5.52
C TYR A 35 4.50 -15.52 -4.42
N PRO A 36 4.89 -15.79 -3.15
CA PRO A 36 4.95 -14.75 -2.12
C PRO A 36 5.87 -13.58 -2.50
N SER A 37 6.95 -13.85 -3.25
CA SER A 37 7.86 -12.84 -3.79
C SER A 37 7.23 -11.95 -4.86
N LEU A 38 6.36 -12.50 -5.73
CA LEU A 38 5.62 -11.73 -6.73
C LEU A 38 4.63 -10.78 -6.06
N PHE A 39 3.89 -11.25 -5.06
CA PHE A 39 2.95 -10.41 -4.32
C PHE A 39 3.67 -9.32 -3.54
N LEU A 40 4.83 -9.61 -2.96
CA LEU A 40 5.71 -8.60 -2.36
C LEU A 40 6.10 -7.55 -3.40
N MET A 41 6.62 -7.97 -4.56
CA MET A 41 7.05 -7.06 -5.62
C MET A 41 5.90 -6.17 -6.10
N ILE A 42 4.73 -6.75 -6.40
CA ILE A 42 3.56 -5.99 -6.87
C ILE A 42 3.09 -5.00 -5.80
N SER A 43 3.07 -5.41 -4.52
CA SER A 43 2.63 -4.53 -3.41
C SER A 43 3.54 -3.32 -3.27
N VAL A 44 4.86 -3.52 -3.32
CA VAL A 44 5.85 -2.42 -3.25
C VAL A 44 5.71 -1.49 -4.45
N LEU A 45 5.63 -2.06 -5.67
CA LEU A 45 5.46 -1.27 -6.89
C LEU A 45 4.15 -0.46 -6.87
N ALA A 46 3.07 -1.04 -6.36
CA ALA A 46 1.78 -0.38 -6.25
C ALA A 46 1.86 0.85 -5.34
N VAL A 47 2.39 0.74 -4.13
CA VAL A 47 2.48 1.91 -3.24
C VAL A 47 3.50 2.93 -3.75
N PHE A 48 4.63 2.48 -4.32
CA PHE A 48 5.62 3.38 -4.89
C PHE A 48 5.08 4.19 -6.08
N SER A 49 4.07 3.68 -6.78
CA SER A 49 3.37 4.45 -7.83
C SER A 49 2.68 5.71 -7.30
N LEU A 50 2.39 5.77 -5.99
CA LEU A 50 1.86 6.95 -5.31
C LEU A 50 2.96 7.77 -4.63
N ASP A 51 3.87 7.09 -3.92
CA ASP A 51 4.88 7.76 -3.09
C ASP A 51 5.95 8.44 -3.94
N VAL A 52 6.44 7.80 -5.01
CA VAL A 52 7.52 8.36 -5.84
C VAL A 52 7.09 9.70 -6.46
N PRO A 53 5.92 9.81 -7.12
CA PRO A 53 5.45 11.12 -7.62
C PRO A 53 5.26 12.15 -6.50
N LYS A 54 4.80 11.74 -5.31
CA LYS A 54 4.66 12.62 -4.14
C LYS A 54 6.00 13.22 -3.72
N LEU A 55 7.10 12.46 -3.78
CA LEU A 55 8.46 12.96 -3.52
C LEU A 55 8.91 14.04 -4.52
N PHE A 56 8.36 14.04 -5.75
CA PHE A 56 8.59 15.08 -6.76
C PHE A 56 7.57 16.23 -6.71
N GLY A 57 6.70 16.28 -5.68
CA GLY A 57 5.69 17.32 -5.52
C GLY A 57 4.40 17.10 -6.33
N ILE A 58 4.26 15.95 -7.00
CA ILE A 58 3.06 15.59 -7.77
C ILE A 58 2.02 14.97 -6.83
N VAL A 59 1.33 15.81 -6.06
CA VAL A 59 0.32 15.39 -5.08
C VAL A 59 -0.98 14.90 -5.71
N SER A 60 -1.23 15.16 -6.99
CA SER A 60 -2.45 14.76 -7.68
C SER A 60 -2.62 13.25 -7.74
N LEU A 61 -1.54 12.49 -7.93
CA LEU A 61 -1.60 11.03 -7.98
C LEU A 61 -1.91 10.41 -6.61
N HIS A 62 -1.69 11.15 -5.52
CA HIS A 62 -1.91 10.73 -4.16
C HIS A 62 -3.30 11.20 -3.64
N SER A 63 -4.37 10.89 -4.38
CA SER A 63 -5.76 11.21 -4.03
C SER A 63 -6.66 9.98 -4.12
N LEU A 64 -7.67 9.88 -3.25
CA LEU A 64 -8.70 8.84 -3.32
C LEU A 64 -9.52 8.90 -4.62
N LEU A 65 -9.58 10.05 -5.28
CA LEU A 65 -10.28 10.20 -6.56
C LEU A 65 -9.52 9.55 -7.70
N ILE A 66 -8.18 9.64 -7.67
CA ILE A 66 -7.31 9.15 -8.73
C ILE A 66 -6.86 7.70 -8.47
N ALA A 67 -6.81 7.27 -7.20
CA ALA A 67 -6.40 5.93 -6.79
C ALA A 67 -7.15 4.79 -7.53
N PRO A 68 -8.48 4.84 -7.77
CA PRO A 68 -9.18 3.80 -8.53
C PRO A 68 -8.70 3.68 -9.98
N PHE A 69 -8.30 4.78 -10.62
CA PHE A 69 -7.78 4.76 -11.99
C PHE A 69 -6.35 4.21 -12.05
N ILE A 70 -5.51 4.57 -11.08
CA ILE A 70 -4.16 3.97 -10.94
C ILE A 70 -4.30 2.48 -10.65
N ALA A 71 -5.20 2.08 -9.73
CA ALA A 71 -5.49 0.69 -9.44
C ALA A 71 -5.94 -0.08 -10.68
N LEU A 72 -6.74 0.53 -11.56
CA LEU A 72 -7.17 -0.10 -12.80
C LEU A 72 -5.99 -0.29 -13.77
N ALA A 73 -5.13 0.71 -13.91
CA ALA A 73 -3.91 0.60 -14.71
C ALA A 73 -2.99 -0.51 -14.20
N LEU A 74 -2.80 -0.61 -12.88
CA LEU A 74 -2.03 -1.69 -12.25
C LEU A 74 -2.69 -3.06 -12.44
N ALA A 75 -4.01 -3.16 -12.28
CA ALA A 75 -4.75 -4.40 -12.48
C ALA A 75 -4.69 -4.90 -13.93
N LEU A 76 -4.71 -3.98 -14.91
CA LEU A 76 -4.49 -4.29 -16.32
C LEU A 76 -3.04 -4.73 -16.58
N PHE A 77 -2.06 -4.04 -16.00
CA PHE A 77 -0.64 -4.35 -16.15
C PHE A 77 -0.29 -5.72 -15.57
N PHE A 78 -0.85 -6.06 -14.40
CA PHE A 78 -0.63 -7.33 -13.69
C PHE A 78 -1.71 -8.38 -13.96
N LYS A 79 -2.53 -8.22 -14.99
CA LYS A 79 -3.71 -9.08 -15.23
C LYS A 79 -3.38 -10.57 -15.39
N ASN A 80 -2.20 -10.89 -15.91
CA ASN A 80 -1.77 -12.27 -16.17
C ASN A 80 -1.04 -12.88 -14.97
N GLN A 81 -0.67 -12.05 -13.99
CA GLN A 81 0.11 -12.41 -12.81
C GLN A 81 -0.79 -12.59 -11.57
N LEU A 82 -1.97 -11.99 -11.58
CA LEU A 82 -2.95 -12.07 -10.51
C LEU A 82 -3.99 -13.18 -10.76
N PRO A 83 -4.44 -13.88 -9.71
CA PRO A 83 -5.23 -15.11 -9.86
C PRO A 83 -6.70 -14.90 -10.21
N TYR A 84 -7.22 -13.66 -10.19
CA TYR A 84 -8.63 -13.38 -10.42
C TYR A 84 -8.88 -12.65 -11.74
N ASN A 85 -10.16 -12.46 -12.07
CA ASN A 85 -10.55 -11.62 -13.20
C ASN A 85 -10.18 -10.15 -12.97
N LEU A 86 -10.23 -9.35 -14.04
CA LEU A 86 -9.82 -7.94 -14.01
C LEU A 86 -10.56 -7.13 -12.92
N PHE A 87 -11.86 -7.36 -12.73
CA PHE A 87 -12.65 -6.65 -11.74
C PHE A 87 -12.16 -6.93 -10.31
N PHE A 88 -11.96 -8.19 -9.95
CA PHE A 88 -11.46 -8.53 -8.60
C PHE A 88 -10.01 -8.09 -8.39
N ASN A 89 -9.17 -8.15 -9.44
CA ASN A 89 -7.82 -7.61 -9.39
C ASN A 89 -7.82 -6.10 -9.16
N TRP A 90 -8.71 -5.38 -9.85
CA TRP A 90 -8.91 -3.95 -9.67
C TRP A 90 -9.35 -3.60 -8.25
N VAL A 91 -10.33 -4.31 -7.69
CA VAL A 91 -10.76 -4.13 -6.29
C VAL A 91 -9.61 -4.37 -5.32
N GLY A 92 -8.84 -5.46 -5.51
CA GLY A 92 -7.68 -5.74 -4.67
C GLY A 92 -6.61 -4.64 -4.74
N MET A 93 -6.35 -4.11 -5.94
CA MET A 93 -5.45 -2.97 -6.14
C MET A 93 -5.98 -1.68 -5.50
N CYS A 94 -7.29 -1.43 -5.56
CA CYS A 94 -7.90 -0.30 -4.84
C CYS A 94 -7.64 -0.42 -3.33
N LEU A 95 -7.82 -1.61 -2.75
CA LEU A 95 -7.54 -1.82 -1.32
C LEU A 95 -6.07 -1.55 -0.99
N VAL A 96 -5.14 -2.06 -1.81
CA VAL A 96 -3.70 -1.83 -1.63
C VAL A 96 -3.37 -0.34 -1.69
N LEU A 97 -3.86 0.40 -2.69
CA LEU A 97 -3.55 1.83 -2.83
C LEU A 97 -4.24 2.70 -1.77
N MET A 98 -5.52 2.44 -1.49
CA MET A 98 -6.29 3.27 -0.55
C MET A 98 -5.86 3.05 0.90
N ILE A 99 -5.64 1.79 1.31
CA ILE A 99 -5.27 1.46 2.69
C ILE A 99 -3.75 1.48 2.85
N GLY A 100 -3.03 0.76 1.99
CA GLY A 100 -1.57 0.66 2.06
C GLY A 100 -0.85 1.93 1.61
N GLY A 101 -1.42 2.69 0.66
CA GLY A 101 -0.83 3.93 0.14
C GLY A 101 -1.36 5.20 0.81
N ILE A 102 -2.67 5.43 0.81
CA ILE A 102 -3.23 6.73 1.22
C ILE A 102 -3.54 6.79 2.73
N LEU A 103 -4.14 5.75 3.32
CA LEU A 103 -4.56 5.79 4.72
C LEU A 103 -3.38 5.89 5.70
N VAL A 104 -2.27 5.21 5.41
CA VAL A 104 -1.03 5.33 6.20
C VAL A 104 -0.53 6.77 6.21
N ASP A 105 -0.58 7.45 5.07
CA ASP A 105 -0.20 8.85 4.98
C ASP A 105 -1.18 9.76 5.74
N VAL A 106 -2.50 9.52 5.65
CA VAL A 106 -3.50 10.23 6.47
C VAL A 106 -3.20 10.12 7.97
N TRP A 107 -2.74 8.95 8.44
CA TRP A 107 -2.39 8.73 9.85
C TRP A 107 -0.97 9.13 10.24
N GLY A 108 -0.14 9.54 9.27
CA GLY A 108 1.24 9.96 9.50
C GLY A 108 1.46 11.38 9.01
N ASN A 109 2.00 11.51 7.80
CA ASN A 109 2.52 12.77 7.24
C ASN A 109 1.47 13.65 6.51
N GLY A 110 0.23 13.20 6.46
CA GLY A 110 -0.89 13.84 5.79
C GLY A 110 -1.07 13.44 4.32
N ALA A 111 -2.32 13.44 3.87
CA ALA A 111 -2.67 13.18 2.48
C ALA A 111 -3.68 14.20 1.92
N HIS A 112 -3.57 14.48 0.63
CA HIS A 112 -4.51 15.31 -0.12
C HIS A 112 -5.67 14.46 -0.66
N ILE A 113 -6.50 13.96 0.25
CA ILE A 113 -7.53 12.94 0.00
C ILE A 113 -8.41 13.26 -1.23
N LEU A 114 -8.90 14.49 -1.34
CA LEU A 114 -9.88 14.91 -2.37
C LEU A 114 -9.29 15.86 -3.43
N TYR A 115 -7.97 15.87 -3.63
CA TYR A 115 -7.36 16.69 -4.68
C TYR A 115 -7.83 16.25 -6.09
N PRO A 116 -8.07 17.17 -7.04
CA PRO A 116 -7.90 18.63 -6.96
C PRO A 116 -9.09 19.41 -6.41
N ILE A 117 -10.20 18.75 -6.05
CA ILE A 117 -11.44 19.39 -5.57
C ILE A 117 -11.17 20.14 -4.26
N VAL A 118 -10.50 19.48 -3.31
CA VAL A 118 -10.07 20.07 -2.05
C VAL A 118 -8.54 20.04 -1.98
N ARG A 119 -7.94 21.21 -1.75
CA ARG A 119 -6.47 21.36 -1.69
C ARG A 119 -5.89 21.25 -0.29
N SER A 120 -6.73 21.15 0.75
CA SER A 120 -6.25 20.99 2.13
C SER A 120 -5.53 19.65 2.31
N ASN A 121 -4.43 19.67 3.06
CA ASN A 121 -3.80 18.45 3.55
C ASN A 121 -4.55 18.00 4.81
N ILE A 122 -4.96 16.73 4.85
CA ILE A 122 -5.60 16.13 6.02
C ILE A 122 -4.58 15.20 6.66
N SER A 123 -4.19 15.51 7.91
CA SER A 123 -3.31 14.67 8.71
C SER A 123 -3.91 14.42 10.10
N PHE A 124 -3.81 13.18 10.55
CA PHE A 124 -4.04 12.76 11.92
C PHE A 124 -2.75 12.12 12.40
N PRO A 125 -1.81 12.86 13.02
CA PRO A 125 -0.46 12.38 13.34
C PRO A 125 -0.48 11.36 14.49
N ILE A 126 -1.06 10.19 14.23
CA ILE A 126 -1.16 9.07 15.16
C ILE A 126 0.07 8.17 15.01
N LEU A 127 0.63 8.09 13.79
CA LEU A 127 1.80 7.29 13.45
C LEU A 127 3.10 8.09 13.59
N GLU A 128 3.41 8.52 14.81
CA GLU A 128 4.68 9.16 15.14
C GLU A 128 5.46 8.36 16.20
N GLY A 129 6.79 8.41 16.13
CA GLY A 129 7.70 7.83 17.13
C GLY A 129 7.39 6.36 17.47
N THR A 130 7.01 6.12 18.73
CA THR A 130 6.73 4.78 19.26
C THR A 130 5.50 4.12 18.63
N ALA A 131 4.48 4.90 18.27
CA ALA A 131 3.26 4.38 17.65
C ALA A 131 3.52 3.86 16.23
N LEU A 132 4.38 4.54 15.47
CA LEU A 132 4.84 4.06 14.16
C LEU A 132 5.61 2.74 14.30
N ALA A 133 6.57 2.67 15.22
CA ALA A 133 7.35 1.46 15.47
C ALA A 133 6.45 0.27 15.89
N LEU A 134 5.47 0.52 16.76
CA LEU A 134 4.50 -0.50 17.19
C LEU A 134 3.63 -0.97 16.02
N SER A 135 3.18 -0.04 15.17
CA SER A 135 2.37 -0.37 13.99
C SER A 135 3.14 -1.24 13.00
N ILE A 136 4.41 -0.92 12.73
CA ILE A 136 5.32 -1.76 11.93
C ILE A 136 5.44 -3.15 12.57
N GLY A 137 5.68 -3.23 13.87
CA GLY A 137 5.77 -4.51 14.60
C GLY A 137 4.50 -5.36 14.47
N VAL A 138 3.33 -4.76 14.67
CA VAL A 138 2.02 -5.45 14.57
C VAL A 138 1.75 -5.94 13.16
N VAL A 139 1.95 -5.08 12.14
CA VAL A 139 1.74 -5.46 10.74
C VAL A 139 2.73 -6.54 10.31
N SER A 140 4.00 -6.44 10.74
CA SER A 140 5.03 -7.46 10.48
C SER A 140 4.65 -8.80 11.10
N LEU A 141 4.17 -8.81 12.35
CA LEU A 141 3.72 -10.03 13.03
C LEU A 141 2.51 -10.64 12.32
N ALA A 142 1.53 -9.82 11.94
CA ALA A 142 0.35 -10.27 11.20
C ALA A 142 0.76 -10.91 9.87
N LEU A 143 1.68 -10.28 9.15
CA LEU A 143 2.23 -10.79 7.90
C LEU A 143 2.99 -12.11 8.11
N LEU A 144 3.82 -12.22 9.16
CA LEU A 144 4.52 -13.46 9.50
C LEU A 144 3.55 -14.60 9.83
N VAL A 145 2.51 -14.34 10.62
CA VAL A 145 1.46 -15.34 10.93
C VAL A 145 0.77 -15.78 9.64
N GLN A 146 0.50 -14.84 8.75
CA GLN A 146 -0.14 -15.13 7.47
C GLN A 146 0.74 -15.95 6.53
N LEU A 147 2.02 -15.60 6.42
CA LEU A 147 3.00 -16.34 5.64
C LEU A 147 3.24 -17.73 6.24
N ARG A 148 3.35 -17.89 7.56
CA ARG A 148 3.51 -19.22 8.17
C ARG A 148 2.31 -20.14 7.95
N ARG A 149 1.10 -19.59 7.90
CA ARG A 149 -0.12 -20.35 7.54
C ARG A 149 -0.09 -20.87 6.09
N HIS A 150 0.79 -20.35 5.23
CA HIS A 150 1.02 -20.82 3.86
C HIS A 150 1.84 -22.11 3.83
N ASP A 151 2.88 -22.20 4.65
CA ASP A 151 3.80 -23.36 4.67
C ASP A 151 3.20 -24.62 5.31
N SER A 152 2.15 -24.47 6.14
CA SER A 152 1.60 -25.58 6.96
C SER A 152 0.40 -26.31 6.36
N LYS A 153 -0.16 -25.83 5.25
CA LYS A 153 -1.13 -26.56 4.41
C LYS A 153 -0.37 -27.08 3.21
#